data_AF-A0A6B3C854-F1
#
_entry.id   AF-A0A6B3C854-F1
#
_cell.length_a   1.000
_cell.length_b   1.000
_cell.length_c   1.000
_cell.angle_alpha   90.00
_cell.angle_beta   90.00
_cell.angle_gamma   90.00
#
_symmetry.space_group_name_H-M   'P 1'
#
loop_
_entity.id
_entity.type
_entity.pdbx_description
1 polymer ?
#
loop_
_entity_poly.entity_id
_entity_poly.type
_entity_poly.pdbx_seq_one_letter_code
_entity_poly.pdbx_strand_id
1 'polypeptide(L)' 'LSEDSIRHALRNHVDLFDVGDGMTMVIGPDRSGGLVEVGVVERYDDLYVAHAMPARPKFLR' A
#
# COMPACT_ATOMS: atom_id res chain seq x y z
N LEU A 1 2.29 8.23 -7.56
CA LEU A 1 1.26 7.36 -8.19
C LEU A 1 -0.04 8.15 -8.29
N SER A 2 -0.92 7.85 -9.24
CA SER A 2 -2.26 8.47 -9.26
C SER A 2 -3.13 7.90 -8.14
N GLU A 3 -4.13 8.65 -7.72
CA GLU A 3 -5.08 8.20 -6.69
C GLU A 3 -5.80 6.91 -7.09
N ASP A 4 -6.16 6.77 -8.37
CA ASP A 4 -6.79 5.55 -8.88
C ASP A 4 -5.89 4.32 -8.80
N SER A 5 -4.58 4.47 -9.04
CA SER A 5 -3.62 3.39 -8.87
C SER A 5 -3.47 3.00 -7.39
N ILE A 6 -3.43 3.97 -6.48
CA ILE A 6 -3.38 3.71 -5.03
C ILE A 6 -4.63 2.95 -4.59
N ARG A 7 -5.81 3.43 -5.01
CA ARG A 7 -7.09 2.77 -4.67
C ARG A 7 -7.20 1.38 -5.27
N HIS A 8 -6.65 1.17 -6.48
CA HIS A 8 -6.59 -0.15 -7.10
C HIS A 8 -5.70 -1.10 -6.30
N ALA A 9 -4.52 -0.65 -5.88
CA ALA A 9 -3.60 -1.43 -5.06
C ALA A 9 -4.20 -1.80 -3.70
N LEU A 10 -4.84 -0.85 -3.01
CA LEU A 10 -5.51 -1.12 -1.72
C LEU A 10 -6.64 -2.15 -1.85
N ARG A 11 -7.45 -2.05 -2.91
CA ARG A 11 -8.59 -2.96 -3.15
C ARG A 11 -8.18 -4.36 -3.61
N ASN A 12 -7.02 -4.49 -4.25
CA ASN A 12 -6.54 -5.74 -4.85
C ASN A 12 -5.19 -6.14 -4.22
N HIS A 13 -4.99 -5.82 -2.95
CA HIS A 13 -3.73 -6.12 -2.26
C HIS A 13 -3.50 -7.63 -2.20
N VAL A 14 -2.24 -7.99 -2.28
CA VAL A 14 -1.77 -9.38 -2.23
C VAL A 14 -1.08 -9.69 -0.91
N ASP A 15 -0.61 -8.66 -0.19
CA ASP A 15 0.06 -8.84 1.10
C ASP A 15 -0.03 -7.58 1.97
N LEU A 16 0.16 -7.77 3.28
CA LEU A 16 0.12 -6.77 4.33
C LEU A 16 1.27 -6.99 5.31
N PHE A 17 2.02 -5.92 5.62
CA PHE A 17 3.09 -5.96 6.61
C PHE A 17 2.86 -4.91 7.68
N ASP A 18 2.85 -5.31 8.95
CA ASP A 18 3.02 -4.35 10.05
C ASP A 18 4.49 -3.88 10.05
N VAL A 19 4.69 -2.57 9.87
CA VAL A 19 6.03 -1.95 9.84
C VAL A 19 6.32 -1.11 11.09
N GLY A 20 5.47 -1.22 12.12
CA GLY A 20 5.56 -0.45 13.35
C GLY A 20 4.92 0.93 13.25
N ASP A 21 4.92 1.65 14.38
CA ASP A 21 4.39 3.02 14.51
C ASP A 21 2.92 3.20 14.06
N GLY A 22 2.13 2.12 14.12
CA GLY A 22 0.74 2.10 13.67
C GLY A 22 0.60 2.19 12.15
N MET A 23 1.66 1.87 11.39
CA MET A 23 1.67 1.84 9.94
C MET A 23 1.63 0.41 9.43
N THR A 24 0.73 0.17 8.47
CA THR A 24 0.66 -1.06 7.69
C THR A 24 1.17 -0.77 6.29
N MET A 25 2.10 -1.58 5.79
CA MET A 25 2.46 -1.59 4.39
C MET A 25 1.52 -2.51 3.62
N VAL A 26 0.79 -1.94 2.67
CA VAL A 26 -0.08 -2.71 1.76
C VAL A 26 0.64 -2.92 0.45
N ILE A 27 0.79 -4.17 0.02
CA ILE A 27 1.36 -4.50 -1.29
C ILE A 27 0.25 -4.91 -2.23
N GLY A 28 0.15 -4.24 -3.38
CA GLY A 28 -0.87 -4.54 -4.38
C GLY A 28 -0.49 -4.05 -5.77
N PRO A 29 -1.20 -4.48 -6.82
CA PRO A 29 -0.95 -4.02 -8.18
C PRO A 29 -1.49 -2.61 -8.40
N ASP A 30 -0.82 -1.80 -9.20
CA ASP A 30 -1.41 -0.63 -9.83
C ASP A 30 -2.31 -1.02 -11.01
N ARG A 31 -2.89 -0.03 -11.70
CA ARG A 31 -3.79 -0.27 -12.83
C ARG A 31 -3.13 -0.96 -14.03
N SER A 32 -1.79 -0.99 -14.10
CA SER A 32 -1.01 -1.68 -15.12
C SER A 32 -0.53 -3.07 -14.68
N GLY A 33 -0.79 -3.46 -13.42
CA GLY A 33 -0.35 -4.72 -12.84
C GLY A 33 1.02 -4.66 -12.14
N GLY A 34 1.67 -3.49 -12.12
CA GLY A 34 2.93 -3.31 -11.41
C GLY A 34 2.72 -3.29 -9.91
N LEU A 35 3.48 -4.07 -9.14
CA LEU A 35 3.36 -4.09 -7.68
C LEU A 35 3.87 -2.78 -7.07
N VAL A 36 3.04 -2.18 -6.24
CA VAL A 36 3.30 -0.97 -5.48
C VAL A 36 3.14 -1.26 -3.99
N GLU A 37 3.90 -0.52 -3.19
CA GLU A 37 3.73 -0.46 -1.75
C GLU A 37 2.98 0.82 -1.37
N VAL A 38 1.99 0.68 -0.48
CA VAL A 38 1.18 1.79 0.04
C VAL A 38 1.26 1.74 1.56
N GLY A 39 1.96 2.71 2.16
CA GLY A 39 2.01 2.86 3.61
C GLY A 39 0.74 3.54 4.11
N VAL A 40 -0.03 2.84 4.94
CA VAL A 40 -1.31 3.33 5.47
C VAL A 40 -1.27 3.43 6.99
N VAL A 41 -1.93 4.44 7.54
CA VAL A 41 -2.09 4.65 8.98
C VAL A 41 -3.57 4.83 9.29
N GLU A 42 -4.07 4.08 10.27
CA GLU A 42 -5.45 4.20 10.74
C GLU A 42 -5.52 5.22 11.89
N ARG A 43 -6.42 6.21 11.78
CA ARG A 43 -6.71 7.17 12.85
C ARG A 43 -8.19 7.53 12.82
N TYR A 44 -8.83 7.49 13.99
CA TYR A 44 -10.25 7.88 14.15
C TYR A 44 -11.18 7.18 13.16
N ASP A 45 -10.98 5.87 12.94
CA ASP A 45 -11.70 5.03 11.97
C ASP A 45 -11.50 5.40 10.48
N ASP A 46 -10.62 6.37 10.19
CA ASP A 46 -10.21 6.74 8.84
C ASP A 46 -8.82 6.19 8.49
N LEU A 47 -8.65 5.83 7.21
CA LEU A 47 -7.41 5.25 6.69
C LEU A 47 -6.66 6.29 5.84
N TYR A 48 -5.47 6.69 6.29
CA TYR A 48 -4.65 7.71 5.66
C TYR A 48 -3.48 7.08 4.91
N VAL A 49 -3.28 7.47 3.65
CA VAL A 49 -2.12 7.05 2.86
C VAL A 49 -0.95 7.98 3.15
N ALA A 50 0.09 7.47 3.81
CA ALA A 50 1.31 8.21 4.11
C ALA A 50 2.24 8.30 2.89
N HIS A 51 2.35 7.21 2.11
CA HIS A 51 3.08 7.19 0.85
C HIS A 51 2.61 6.06 -0.05
N ALA A 52 2.90 6.18 -1.34
CA ALA A 52 2.70 5.11 -2.32
C ALA A 52 3.80 5.17 -3.40
N MET A 53 4.49 4.05 -3.61
CA MET A 53 5.63 3.94 -4.53
C MET A 53 5.76 2.50 -5.07
N PRO A 54 6.58 2.23 -6.11
CA PRO A 54 6.87 0.86 -6.52
C PRO A 54 7.33 0.00 -5.35
N ALA A 55 6.85 -1.24 -5.29
CA ALA A 55 7.11 -2.13 -4.16
C ALA A 55 8.61 -2.44 -4.04
N ARG A 56 9.17 -2.23 -2.84
CA ARG A 56 10.58 -2.56 -2.59
C ARG A 56 10.78 -4.08 -2.52
N PRO A 57 11.94 -4.62 -2.95
CA PRO A 57 12.20 -6.06 -2.96
C PRO A 57 12.03 -6.78 -1.62
N LYS A 58 12.18 -6.07 -0.50
CA LYS A 58 11.98 -6.65 0.85
C LYS A 58 10.54 -7.08 1.13
N PHE A 59 9.56 -6.57 0.37
CA PHE A 59 8.14 -6.90 0.49
C PHE A 59 7.66 -7.82 -0.64
N LEU A 60 8.57 -8.32 -1.48
CA LEU A 60 8.29 -9.18 -2.64
C LEU A 60 8.94 -10.57 -2.49
N ARG A 61 9.24 -10.97 -1.25
CA ARG A 61 10.04 -12.15 -0.92
C ARG A 61 9.28 -13.08 0.00
#